data_AF-A0A067DJC8-F1
#
_entry.id   AF-A0A067DJC8-F1
#
_cell.length_a   1.000
_cell.length_b   1.000
_cell.length_c   1.000
_cell.angle_alpha   90.00
_cell.angle_beta   90.00
_cell.angle_gamma   90.00
#
_symmetry.space_group_name_H-M   'P 1'
#
loop_
_entity.id
_entity.type
_entity.pdbx_description
1 polymer ?
#
loop_
_entity_poly.entity_id
_entity_poly.type
_entity_poly.pdbx_seq_one_letter_code
_entity_poly.pdbx_strand_id
1 'polypeptide(L)'
;AENFINYGDLFKKIMETAPVPMSPLESLASSAVRTANCIKAALILVLTRGGTTAKMVSKYRPSMPILSVIVPEIKTDSIVWSCSDEAPARHSLIFRALVPVLSSGSARASDEESTEETIEFALQHAKAKGLCRPGDSVVALHRMHVASVLKILAVN
;
A
#
# COMPACT_ATOMS: atom_id res chain seq x y z
N ALA A 1 -11.96 -1.78 20.35
CA ALA A 1 -10.83 -0.95 20.84
C ALA A 1 -10.42 0.10 19.80
N GLU A 2 -10.12 -0.28 18.54
CA GLU A 2 -9.66 0.67 17.51
C GLU A 2 -10.62 1.84 17.25
N ASN A 3 -11.94 1.62 17.28
CA ASN A 3 -12.95 2.67 17.06
C ASN A 3 -12.95 3.81 18.09
N PHE A 4 -12.27 3.66 19.24
CA PHE A 4 -12.21 4.68 20.29
C PHE A 4 -10.95 5.55 20.21
N ILE A 5 -10.08 5.31 19.21
CA ILE A 5 -8.83 6.05 19.04
C ILE A 5 -9.11 7.32 18.23
N ASN A 6 -8.67 8.48 18.73
CA ASN A 6 -8.62 9.70 17.92
C ASN A 6 -7.41 9.66 16.99
N TYR A 7 -7.62 9.14 15.77
CA TYR A 7 -6.59 9.03 14.75
C TYR A 7 -6.04 10.38 14.27
N GLY A 8 -6.84 11.45 14.33
CA GLY A 8 -6.38 12.80 13.95
C GLY A 8 -5.32 13.33 14.91
N ASP A 9 -5.59 13.25 16.21
CA ASP A 9 -4.63 13.65 17.25
C ASP A 9 -3.40 12.73 17.27
N LEU A 10 -3.60 11.43 17.09
CA LEU A 10 -2.52 10.45 17.02
C LEU A 10 -1.57 10.75 15.85
N PHE A 11 -2.12 11.01 14.66
CA PHE A 11 -1.33 11.38 13.49
C PHE A 11 -0.52 12.66 13.74
N LYS A 12 -1.15 13.68 14.34
CA LYS A 12 -0.47 14.94 14.68
C LYS A 12 0.72 14.73 15.62
N LYS A 13 0.53 13.96 16.70
CA LYS A 13 1.61 13.63 17.65
C LYS A 13 2.75 12.85 16.97
N ILE A 14 2.44 11.90 16.10
CA ILE A 14 3.46 11.15 15.35
C ILE A 14 4.26 12.11 14.45
N MET A 15 3.58 13.02 13.75
CA MET A 15 4.22 14.01 12.89
C MET A 15 5.15 14.97 13.65
N GLU A 16 4.79 15.37 14.87
CA GLU A 16 5.64 16.23 15.73
C GLU A 16 6.97 15.55 16.10
N THR A 17 7.00 14.22 16.18
CA THR A 17 8.21 13.44 16.49
C THR A 17 8.99 12.95 15.28
N ALA A 18 8.47 13.17 14.07
CA ALA A 18 9.11 12.68 12.85
C ALA A 18 10.38 13.48 12.53
N PRO A 19 11.44 12.83 11.99
CA PRO A 19 12.70 13.49 11.70
C PRO A 19 12.53 14.52 10.57
N VAL A 20 13.22 15.66 10.69
CA VAL A 20 13.26 16.70 9.66
C VAL A 20 14.73 16.95 9.28
N PRO A 21 15.12 16.82 7.99
CA PRO A 21 14.28 16.50 6.83
C PRO A 21 13.88 15.01 6.77
N MET A 22 12.65 14.75 6.29
CA MET A 22 12.14 13.39 6.10
C MET A 22 12.73 12.73 4.85
N SER A 23 12.90 11.41 4.90
CA SER A 23 13.25 10.63 3.71
C SER A 23 12.10 10.64 2.67
N PRO A 24 12.37 10.46 1.36
CA PRO A 24 11.31 10.48 0.34
C PRO A 24 10.17 9.49 0.60
N LEU A 25 10.51 8.29 1.08
CA LEU A 25 9.53 7.25 1.42
C LEU A 25 8.66 7.65 2.61
N GLU A 26 9.25 8.29 3.61
CA GLU A 26 8.57 8.76 4.82
C GLU A 26 7.66 9.96 4.54
N SER A 27 8.15 10.92 3.74
CA SER A 27 7.37 12.04 3.22
C SER A 27 6.17 11.56 2.41
N LEU A 28 6.35 10.52 1.59
CA LEU A 28 5.25 9.94 0.81
C LEU A 28 4.24 9.22 1.72
N ALA A 29 4.72 8.44 2.69
CA ALA A 29 3.85 7.70 3.61
C ALA A 29 2.99 8.63 4.48
N SER A 30 3.60 9.68 5.05
CA SER A 30 2.87 10.69 5.83
C SER A 30 1.85 11.43 4.98
N SER A 31 2.22 11.81 3.75
CA SER A 31 1.33 12.46 2.80
C SER A 31 0.17 11.57 2.40
N ALA A 32 0.40 10.27 2.17
CA ALA A 32 -0.66 9.32 1.83
C ALA A 32 -1.70 9.18 2.93
N VAL A 33 -1.26 9.03 4.19
CA VAL A 33 -2.19 8.94 5.34
C VAL A 33 -2.96 10.24 5.51
N ARG A 34 -2.30 11.40 5.33
CA ARG A 34 -2.98 12.69 5.36
C ARG A 34 -4.04 12.81 4.27
N THR A 35 -3.69 12.49 3.02
CA THR A 35 -4.63 12.53 1.89
C THR A 35 -5.79 11.59 2.11
N ALA A 36 -5.53 10.36 2.57
CA ALA A 36 -6.56 9.37 2.84
C ALA A 36 -7.54 9.86 3.92
N ASN A 37 -7.04 10.51 4.98
CA ASN A 37 -7.88 11.11 6.01
C ASN A 37 -8.70 12.29 5.45
N CYS A 38 -8.10 13.14 4.61
CA CYS A 38 -8.78 14.30 4.01
C CYS A 38 -9.94 13.90 3.10
N ILE A 39 -9.75 12.89 2.23
CA ILE A 39 -10.78 12.44 1.29
C ILE A 39 -11.73 11.40 1.90
N LYS A 40 -11.52 11.01 3.17
CA LYS A 40 -12.20 9.89 3.83
C LYS A 40 -12.16 8.61 2.99
N ALA A 41 -10.96 8.25 2.54
CA ALA A 41 -10.75 7.07 1.71
C ALA A 41 -11.20 5.80 2.46
N ALA A 42 -11.82 4.87 1.74
CA ALA A 42 -12.23 3.58 2.29
C ALA A 42 -11.03 2.71 2.70
N LEU A 43 -9.93 2.79 1.93
CA LEU A 43 -8.68 2.09 2.21
C LEU A 43 -7.48 2.80 1.56
N ILE A 44 -6.29 2.44 2.03
CA ILE A 44 -5.02 2.78 1.37
C ILE A 44 -4.50 1.51 0.68
N LEU A 45 -4.32 1.57 -0.63
CA LEU A 45 -3.71 0.50 -1.42
C LEU A 45 -2.21 0.75 -1.53
N VAL A 46 -1.38 -0.24 -1.21
CA VAL A 46 0.08 -0.15 -1.33
C VAL A 46 0.58 -1.32 -2.16
N LEU A 47 1.16 -1.04 -3.32
CA LEU A 47 1.94 -2.01 -4.09
C LEU A 47 3.38 -1.98 -3.61
N THR A 48 3.90 -3.11 -3.14
CA THR A 48 5.27 -3.18 -2.62
C THR A 48 5.88 -4.54 -2.89
N ARG A 49 7.20 -4.58 -3.10
CA ARG A 49 7.94 -5.84 -3.30
C ARG A 49 8.46 -6.39 -1.96
N GLY A 50 9.04 -5.51 -1.13
CA GLY A 50 9.65 -5.89 0.16
C GLY A 50 8.82 -5.54 1.41
N GLY A 51 7.62 -4.97 1.27
CA GLY A 51 6.76 -4.60 2.40
C GLY A 51 7.16 -3.30 3.13
N THR A 52 8.31 -2.71 2.84
CA THR A 52 8.83 -1.51 3.55
C THR A 52 7.91 -0.30 3.42
N THR A 53 7.40 -0.02 2.22
CA THR A 53 6.45 1.08 1.98
C THR A 53 5.21 0.95 2.85
N ALA A 54 4.62 -0.25 2.90
CA ALA A 54 3.38 -0.47 3.62
C ALA A 54 3.58 -0.37 5.14
N LYS A 55 4.74 -0.84 5.64
CA LYS A 55 5.18 -0.63 7.03
C LYS A 55 5.32 0.86 7.35
N MET A 56 5.90 1.66 6.45
CA MET A 56 6.02 3.11 6.64
C MET A 56 4.67 3.81 6.69
N VAL A 57 3.69 3.38 5.88
CA VAL A 57 2.32 3.90 5.98
C VAL A 57 1.69 3.54 7.33
N SER A 58 1.88 2.31 7.81
CA SER A 58 1.34 1.86 9.10
C SER A 58 1.90 2.60 10.32
N LYS A 59 3.13 3.15 10.20
CA LYS A 59 3.78 4.00 11.21
C LYS A 59 2.90 5.20 11.57
N TYR A 60 2.26 5.80 10.57
CA TYR A 60 1.42 7.00 10.73
C TYR A 60 -0.02 6.69 11.19
N ARG A 61 -0.32 5.42 11.49
CA ARG A 61 -1.57 4.99 12.11
C ARG A 61 -2.84 5.52 11.41
N PRO A 62 -3.08 5.20 10.12
CA PRO A 62 -4.32 5.56 9.44
C PRO A 62 -5.57 4.97 10.11
N SER A 63 -6.72 5.64 10.02
CA SER A 63 -7.99 5.11 10.52
C SER A 63 -8.59 4.03 9.62
N MET A 64 -8.26 4.07 8.33
CA MET A 64 -8.68 3.09 7.32
C MET A 64 -7.68 1.92 7.21
N PRO A 65 -8.11 0.73 6.73
CA PRO A 65 -7.22 -0.39 6.46
C PRO A 65 -6.22 -0.08 5.33
N ILE A 66 -5.08 -0.74 5.39
CA ILE A 66 -4.00 -0.69 4.38
C ILE A 66 -3.96 -2.04 3.66
N LEU A 67 -4.41 -2.08 2.41
CA LEU A 67 -4.28 -3.25 1.56
C LEU A 67 -2.87 -3.27 0.96
N SER A 68 -2.01 -4.19 1.41
CA SER A 68 -0.64 -4.30 0.92
C SER A 68 -0.52 -5.43 -0.07
N VAL A 69 -0.44 -5.10 -1.34
CA VAL A 69 -0.24 -6.09 -2.41
C VAL A 69 1.24 -6.30 -2.62
N ILE A 70 1.68 -7.52 -2.32
CA ILE A 70 3.05 -7.98 -2.55
C ILE A 70 3.17 -8.49 -3.97
N VAL A 71 3.95 -7.79 -4.78
CA VAL A 71 4.25 -8.18 -6.16
C VAL A 71 5.62 -8.86 -6.17
N PRO A 72 5.72 -10.18 -6.34
CA PRO A 72 7.00 -10.85 -6.41
C PRO A 72 7.75 -10.47 -7.69
N GLU A 73 9.06 -10.22 -7.59
CA GLU A 73 9.91 -10.15 -8.78
C GLU A 73 10.16 -11.56 -9.28
N ILE A 74 9.87 -11.79 -10.57
CA ILE A 74 10.28 -12.98 -11.29
C ILE A 74 11.56 -12.61 -12.02
N LYS A 75 12.69 -13.14 -11.56
CA LYS A 75 13.98 -12.97 -12.26
C LYS A 75 14.19 -14.18 -13.17
N THR A 76 14.26 -13.92 -14.47
CA THR A 76 14.51 -14.95 -15.48
C THR A 76 15.99 -14.95 -15.83
N ASP A 77 16.84 -15.45 -14.94
CA ASP A 77 18.24 -15.71 -15.26
C ASP A 77 18.32 -17.06 -15.99
N SER A 78 18.31 -16.95 -17.32
CA SER A 78 18.65 -17.90 -18.40
C SER A 78 18.16 -19.36 -18.39
N ILE A 79 17.73 -20.01 -17.30
CA ILE A 79 17.15 -21.38 -17.30
C ILE A 79 16.29 -21.67 -16.04
N VAL A 80 16.36 -20.86 -14.96
CA VAL A 80 15.64 -21.12 -13.71
C VAL A 80 14.66 -19.99 -13.39
N TRP A 81 13.36 -20.31 -13.33
CA TRP A 81 12.36 -19.40 -12.80
C TRP A 81 12.49 -19.33 -11.27
N SER A 82 12.94 -18.19 -10.75
CA SER A 82 12.92 -17.93 -9.30
C SER A 82 11.82 -16.92 -8.99
N CYS A 83 10.91 -17.29 -8.10
CA CYS A 83 9.88 -16.40 -7.57
C CYS A 83 10.40 -15.79 -6.26
N SER A 84 10.29 -14.47 -6.10
CA SER A 84 10.63 -13.79 -4.85
C SER A 84 9.88 -14.39 -3.64
N ASP A 85 10.51 -14.34 -2.47
CA ASP A 85 9.98 -14.89 -1.22
C ASP A 85 8.65 -14.23 -0.82
N GLU A 86 7.71 -15.04 -0.33
CA GLU A 86 6.42 -14.63 0.23
C GLU A 86 6.54 -14.07 1.67
N ALA A 87 7.73 -14.17 2.29
CA ALA A 87 7.98 -13.65 3.63
C ALA A 87 7.57 -12.19 3.85
N PRO A 88 7.71 -11.24 2.90
CA PRO A 88 7.22 -9.88 3.07
C PRO A 88 5.71 -9.80 3.35
N ALA A 89 4.91 -10.68 2.74
CA ALA A 89 3.47 -10.75 3.00
C ALA A 89 3.22 -11.24 4.42
N ARG A 90 3.89 -12.34 4.83
CA ARG A 90 3.76 -12.90 6.19
C ARG A 90 4.22 -11.92 7.27
N HIS A 91 5.36 -11.27 7.08
CA HIS A 91 5.90 -10.27 8.01
C HIS A 91 5.01 -9.03 8.14
N SER A 92 4.22 -8.71 7.12
CA SER A 92 3.32 -7.56 7.16
C SER A 92 2.16 -7.74 8.14
N LEU A 93 1.79 -8.98 8.49
CA LEU A 93 0.71 -9.27 9.45
C LEU A 93 0.97 -8.76 10.87
N ILE A 94 2.24 -8.49 11.22
CA ILE A 94 2.63 -7.98 12.54
C ILE A 94 2.28 -6.48 12.68
N PHE A 95 2.14 -5.78 11.55
CA PHE A 95 1.93 -4.35 11.55
C PHE A 95 0.44 -4.01 11.55
N ARG A 96 0.08 -2.97 12.30
CA ARG A 96 -1.32 -2.55 12.45
C ARG A 96 -1.91 -2.11 11.11
N ALA A 97 -3.20 -2.39 10.92
CA ALA A 97 -4.02 -2.01 9.77
C ALA A 97 -3.61 -2.65 8.44
N LEU A 98 -2.53 -3.44 8.41
CA LEU A 98 -2.05 -4.10 7.21
C LEU A 98 -2.84 -5.37 6.92
N VAL A 99 -3.39 -5.42 5.71
CA VAL A 99 -4.02 -6.59 5.10
C VAL A 99 -3.15 -6.99 3.91
N PRO A 100 -2.18 -7.91 4.09
CA PRO A 100 -1.31 -8.32 3.00
C PRO A 100 -2.03 -9.26 2.03
N VAL A 101 -1.82 -9.04 0.74
CA VAL A 101 -2.28 -9.89 -0.36
C VAL A 101 -1.09 -10.21 -1.24
N LEU A 102 -0.92 -11.48 -1.59
CA LEU A 102 0.08 -11.90 -2.56
C LEU A 102 -0.53 -11.79 -3.96
N SER A 103 0.11 -11.03 -4.85
CA SER A 103 -0.24 -11.02 -6.26
C SER A 103 0.46 -12.19 -6.95
N SER A 104 -0.24 -12.86 -7.87
CA SER A 104 0.40 -13.82 -8.77
C SER A 104 1.30 -13.05 -9.72
N GLY A 105 2.62 -13.12 -9.52
CA GLY A 105 3.59 -12.36 -10.30
C GLY A 105 3.38 -12.51 -11.81
N SER A 106 3.47 -11.41 -12.54
CA SER A 106 3.33 -11.39 -14.00
C SER A 106 4.72 -11.25 -14.63
N ALA A 107 5.13 -12.21 -15.47
CA ALA A 107 6.37 -12.17 -16.23
C ALA A 107 6.26 -11.31 -17.51
N ARG A 108 5.54 -10.18 -17.44
CA ARG A 108 5.31 -9.28 -18.59
C ARG A 108 6.45 -8.27 -18.70
N ALA A 109 6.78 -7.91 -19.93
CA ALA A 109 7.96 -7.11 -20.29
C ALA A 109 7.87 -5.61 -19.95
N SER A 110 6.68 -5.09 -19.61
CA SER A 110 6.45 -3.66 -19.34
C SER A 110 5.92 -3.45 -17.93
N ASP A 111 6.70 -2.78 -17.07
CA ASP A 111 6.36 -2.52 -15.67
C ASP A 111 5.03 -1.75 -15.51
N GLU A 112 4.68 -0.86 -16.44
CA GLU A 112 3.50 0.03 -16.31
C GLU A 112 2.16 -0.70 -16.46
N GLU A 113 1.99 -1.49 -17.52
CA GLU A 113 0.77 -2.27 -17.76
C GLU A 113 0.54 -3.28 -16.63
N SER A 114 1.61 -3.88 -16.13
CA SER A 114 1.56 -4.80 -14.99
C SER A 114 1.09 -4.14 -13.69
N THR A 115 1.41 -2.85 -13.48
CA THR A 115 0.98 -2.13 -12.28
C THR A 115 -0.52 -1.81 -12.30
N GLU A 116 -1.07 -1.43 -13.46
CA GLU A 116 -2.49 -1.12 -13.58
C GLU A 116 -3.34 -2.39 -13.42
N GLU A 117 -2.93 -3.51 -14.04
CA GLU A 117 -3.57 -4.82 -13.82
C GLU A 117 -3.55 -5.23 -12.33
N THR A 118 -2.43 -4.97 -11.64
CA THR A 118 -2.31 -5.26 -10.21
C THR A 118 -3.22 -4.37 -9.36
N ILE A 119 -3.38 -3.08 -9.73
CA ILE A 119 -4.30 -2.16 -9.05
C ILE A 119 -5.74 -2.66 -9.21
N GLU A 120 -6.15 -3.02 -10.42
CA GLU A 120 -7.49 -3.54 -10.68
C GLU A 120 -7.76 -4.85 -9.91
N PHE A 121 -6.81 -5.79 -9.94
CA PHE A 121 -6.89 -7.00 -9.12
C PHE A 121 -7.04 -6.69 -7.63
N ALA A 122 -6.28 -5.72 -7.12
CA ALA A 122 -6.34 -5.31 -5.72
C ALA A 122 -7.70 -4.70 -5.36
N LEU A 123 -8.27 -3.88 -6.24
CA LEU A 123 -9.60 -3.28 -6.06
C LEU A 123 -10.69 -4.36 -6.08
N GLN A 124 -10.61 -5.33 -6.98
CA GLN A 124 -11.53 -6.47 -7.01
C GLN A 124 -11.43 -7.31 -5.74
N HIS A 125 -10.21 -7.58 -5.27
CA HIS A 125 -9.99 -8.27 -4.00
C HIS A 125 -10.56 -7.48 -2.81
N ALA A 126 -10.36 -6.16 -2.79
CA ALA A 126 -10.89 -5.28 -1.76
C ALA A 126 -12.42 -5.30 -1.71
N LYS A 127 -13.08 -5.23 -2.87
CA LYS A 127 -14.54 -5.36 -3.00
C LYS A 127 -15.03 -6.71 -2.49
N ALA A 128 -14.38 -7.80 -2.91
CA ALA A 128 -14.74 -9.15 -2.50
C ALA A 128 -14.60 -9.38 -0.99
N LYS A 129 -13.64 -8.70 -0.35
CA LYS A 129 -13.45 -8.71 1.11
C LYS A 129 -14.33 -7.70 1.85
N GLY A 130 -15.12 -6.90 1.15
CA GLY A 130 -15.97 -5.86 1.74
C GLY A 130 -15.18 -4.67 2.32
N LEU A 131 -13.94 -4.44 1.88
CA LEU A 131 -13.09 -3.34 2.33
C LEU A 131 -13.45 -2.00 1.63
N CYS A 132 -14.00 -2.07 0.42
CA CYS A 132 -14.51 -0.91 -0.30
C CYS A 132 -15.80 -1.26 -1.06
N ARG A 133 -16.55 -0.23 -1.42
CA ARG A 133 -17.79 -0.30 -2.21
C ARG A 133 -17.65 0.54 -3.48
N PRO A 134 -18.43 0.25 -4.53
CA PRO A 134 -18.55 1.16 -5.67
C PRO A 134 -18.96 2.56 -5.21
N GLY A 135 -18.25 3.58 -5.70
CA GLY A 135 -18.38 4.99 -5.30
C GLY A 135 -17.39 5.45 -4.23
N ASP A 136 -16.68 4.54 -3.56
CA ASP A 136 -15.68 4.92 -2.57
C ASP A 136 -14.40 5.48 -3.22
N SER A 137 -13.65 6.28 -2.46
CA SER A 137 -12.32 6.75 -2.85
C SER A 137 -11.23 5.91 -2.19
N VAL A 138 -10.16 5.64 -2.92
CA VAL A 138 -8.99 4.86 -2.48
C VAL A 138 -7.72 5.66 -2.76
N VAL A 139 -6.78 5.67 -1.82
CA VAL A 139 -5.44 6.22 -2.05
C VAL A 139 -4.49 5.07 -2.39
N ALA A 140 -3.92 5.08 -3.59
CA ALA A 140 -2.97 4.07 -4.04
C ALA A 140 -1.53 4.60 -4.02
N LEU A 141 -0.63 3.77 -3.53
CA LEU A 141 0.81 4.00 -3.48
C LEU A 141 1.51 2.90 -4.25
N HIS A 142 2.32 3.28 -5.24
CA HIS A 142 3.16 2.32 -5.95
C HIS A 142 4.44 3.00 -6.43
N ARG A 143 5.43 2.19 -6.81
CA ARG A 143 6.62 2.67 -7.50
C ARG A 143 6.37 2.64 -9.00
N MET A 144 6.93 3.63 -9.70
CA MET A 144 6.95 3.71 -11.16
C MET A 144 8.39 4.04 -11.57
N HIS A 145 9.11 3.05 -12.08
CA HIS A 145 10.55 3.13 -12.37
C HIS A 145 11.35 3.61 -11.14
N VAL A 146 12.00 4.77 -11.24
CA VAL A 146 12.79 5.41 -10.18
C VAL A 146 11.96 6.25 -9.21
N ALA A 147 10.71 6.56 -9.54
CA ALA A 147 9.84 7.42 -8.73
C ALA A 147 8.84 6.61 -7.90
N SER A 148 8.26 7.27 -6.90
CA SER A 148 7.11 6.76 -6.15
C SER A 148 5.92 7.66 -6.40
N VAL A 149 4.76 7.05 -6.65
CA VAL A 149 3.54 7.73 -7.08
C VAL A 149 2.45 7.52 -6.04
N LEU A 150 1.73 8.61 -5.75
CA LEU A 150 0.50 8.61 -4.96
C LEU A 150 -0.65 8.95 -5.90
N LYS A 151 -1.60 8.02 -6.06
CA LYS A 151 -2.81 8.17 -6.89
C LYS A 151 -4.04 8.21 -6.00
N ILE A 152 -5.04 9.00 -6.36
CA ILE A 152 -6.39 8.92 -5.79
C ILE A 152 -7.26 8.24 -6.85
N LEU A 153 -7.90 7.14 -6.47
CA LEU A 153 -8.71 6.30 -7.37
C LEU A 153 -10.15 6.28 -6.86
N ALA A 154 -11.12 6.29 -7.78
CA ALA A 154 -12.50 6.00 -7.49
C ALA A 154 -12.79 4.52 -7.75
N VAL A 155 -13.53 3.89 -6.85
CA VAL A 155 -13.94 2.49 -6.99
C VAL A 155 -15.18 2.45 -7.88
N ASN A 156 -15.07 1.86 -9.08
CA ASN A 156 -16.20 1.68 -10.00
C ASN A 156 -17.02 0.43 -9.71
#